data_AF-A0A0W8D0L4-F1
#
_entry.id   AF-A0A0W8D0L4-F1
#
_cell.length_a   1.000
_cell.length_b   1.000
_cell.length_c   1.000
_cell.angle_alpha   90.00
_cell.angle_beta   90.00
_cell.angle_gamma   90.00
#
_symmetry.space_group_name_H-M   'P 1'
#
loop_
_entity.id
_entity.type
_entity.pdbx_description
1 polymer ?
#
loop_
_entity_poly.entity_id
_entity_poly.type
_entity_poly.pdbx_seq_one_letter_code
_entity_poly.pdbx_strand_id
1 'polypeptide(L)'
;MVTFHTKKLGDWTKKVRTAAIDTNNDSPFDILLDGPYGNVSVDIATPGVYSHYVLFSGGIGVTPMRSIVNWLYTEHREGYRPDIKNVHFVWSVRDRDLIQALVDGTELHHETNNCESYFPPRIQDVNEAGSTFFTVLVCGPKPLVNGVVATGMTLSKEMKIQFDVHNELFDF
;
A
#
# COMPACT_ATOMS: atom_id res chain seq x y z
N MET A 1 16.34 -1.98 1.90
CA MET A 1 15.83 -2.98 2.87
C MET A 1 14.54 -3.56 2.32
N VAL A 2 14.34 -4.88 2.39
CA VAL A 2 13.09 -5.55 1.98
C VAL A 2 12.36 -5.99 3.24
N THR A 3 11.06 -5.73 3.34
CA THR A 3 10.26 -6.03 4.53
C THR A 3 9.01 -6.80 4.13
N PHE A 4 8.75 -7.92 4.81
CA PHE A 4 7.55 -8.74 4.62
C PHE A 4 6.68 -8.70 5.88
N HIS A 5 5.40 -8.37 5.72
CA HIS A 5 4.42 -8.46 6.80
C HIS A 5 3.57 -9.72 6.63
N THR A 6 3.84 -10.73 7.45
CA THR A 6 3.16 -12.04 7.34
C THR A 6 2.10 -12.19 8.42
N LYS A 7 0.83 -12.33 8.01
CA LYS A 7 -0.26 -12.63 8.94
C LYS A 7 -0.22 -14.11 9.36
N LYS A 8 -0.37 -14.39 10.66
CA LYS A 8 -0.53 -15.75 11.18
C LYS A 8 -1.87 -16.32 10.73
N LEU A 9 -1.86 -17.32 9.84
CA LEU A 9 -3.04 -17.97 9.27
C LEU A 9 -2.99 -19.49 9.34
N GLY A 10 -1.83 -20.09 9.04
CA GLY A 10 -1.63 -21.55 8.99
C GLY A 10 -0.43 -22.03 9.79
N ASP A 11 -0.22 -23.35 9.78
CA ASP A 11 0.81 -23.99 10.60
C ASP A 11 2.23 -23.52 10.27
N TRP A 12 2.52 -23.28 8.99
CA TRP A 12 3.79 -22.69 8.56
C TRP A 12 3.98 -21.28 9.15
N THR A 13 3.01 -20.37 8.98
CA THR A 13 3.10 -19.00 9.51
C THR A 13 3.19 -18.95 11.04
N LYS A 14 2.61 -19.94 11.75
CA LYS A 14 2.74 -20.07 13.21
C LYS A 14 4.17 -20.42 13.58
N LYS A 15 4.79 -21.39 12.91
CA LYS A 15 6.18 -21.81 13.14
C LYS A 15 7.16 -20.66 12.87
N VAL A 16 6.97 -19.93 11.76
CA VAL A 16 7.78 -18.75 11.44
C VAL A 16 7.69 -17.71 12.54
N ARG A 17 6.48 -17.41 13.04
CA ARG A 17 6.30 -16.46 14.15
C ARG A 17 6.99 -16.92 15.44
N THR A 18 6.86 -18.20 15.81
CA THR A 18 7.53 -18.74 17.00
C THR A 18 9.04 -18.64 16.88
N ALA A 19 9.60 -19.08 15.75
CA ALA A 19 11.04 -19.00 15.50
C ALA A 19 11.56 -17.55 15.49
N ALA A 20 10.75 -16.58 15.07
CA ALA A 20 11.11 -15.15 15.10
C ALA A 20 11.06 -14.51 16.50
N ILE A 21 10.28 -15.07 17.43
CA ILE A 21 10.17 -14.56 18.81
C ILE A 21 11.27 -15.14 19.72
N ASP A 22 11.71 -16.38 19.43
CA ASP A 22 12.58 -17.14 20.33
C ASP A 22 14.07 -16.74 20.28
N THR A 23 14.45 -15.67 19.56
CA THR A 23 15.86 -15.27 19.36
C THR A 23 16.21 -13.88 19.87
N ASN A 24 17.24 -13.82 20.73
CA ASN A 24 17.96 -12.61 21.15
C ASN A 24 19.01 -12.11 20.12
N ASN A 25 19.09 -12.70 18.93
CA ASN A 25 20.09 -12.39 17.89
C ASN A 25 19.43 -11.84 16.62
N ASP A 26 20.22 -11.10 15.82
CA ASP A 26 19.82 -10.34 14.62
C ASP A 26 19.17 -11.16 13.49
N SER A 27 19.24 -12.50 13.48
CA SER A 27 18.39 -13.34 12.63
C SER A 27 18.28 -14.79 13.16
N PRO A 28 17.07 -15.37 13.27
CA PRO A 28 16.86 -16.75 13.73
C PRO A 28 17.19 -17.86 12.71
N PHE A 29 17.23 -17.54 11.42
CA PHE A 29 17.46 -18.53 10.35
C PHE A 29 17.80 -17.83 9.02
N ASP A 30 18.41 -18.60 8.10
CA ASP A 30 18.62 -18.16 6.72
C ASP A 30 17.30 -18.13 5.94
N ILE A 31 17.10 -17.08 5.14
CA ILE A 31 15.90 -16.90 4.31
C ILE A 31 16.31 -17.03 2.85
N LEU A 32 15.68 -17.99 2.14
CA LEU A 32 15.75 -18.07 0.69
C LEU A 32 14.63 -17.23 0.09
N LEU A 33 14.99 -16.31 -0.80
CA LEU A 33 14.06 -15.44 -1.49
C LEU A 33 14.02 -15.79 -2.98
N ASP A 34 12.81 -15.94 -3.51
CA ASP A 34 12.55 -16.15 -4.93
C ASP A 34 11.56 -15.09 -5.44
N GLY A 35 11.84 -14.50 -6.60
CA GLY A 35 11.09 -13.38 -7.18
C GLY A 35 11.97 -12.26 -7.74
N PRO A 36 11.39 -11.07 -8.04
CA PRO A 36 10.01 -10.66 -7.73
C PRO A 36 8.94 -11.34 -8.61
N TYR A 37 7.72 -11.45 -8.09
CA TYR A 37 6.54 -11.95 -8.81
C TYR A 37 5.43 -10.91 -8.80
N GLY A 38 4.67 -10.88 -9.89
CA GLY A 38 3.56 -9.94 -10.09
C GLY A 38 3.98 -8.62 -10.75
N ASN A 39 3.02 -7.95 -11.35
CA ASN A 39 3.14 -6.59 -11.86
C ASN A 39 1.79 -5.92 -11.63
N VAL A 40 1.81 -4.61 -11.35
CA VAL A 40 0.56 -3.84 -11.29
C VAL A 40 -0.10 -3.92 -12.66
N SER A 41 -1.41 -4.10 -12.67
CA SER A 41 -2.21 -4.22 -13.90
C SER A 41 -2.22 -2.95 -14.77
N VAL A 42 -1.57 -1.87 -14.31
CA VAL A 42 -1.43 -0.59 -15.00
C VAL A 42 -0.07 0.05 -14.88
N ASP A 43 0.19 0.93 -15.85
CA ASP A 43 1.39 1.76 -15.90
C ASP A 43 1.29 2.94 -14.92
N ILE A 44 1.65 2.68 -13.66
CA ILE A 44 1.86 3.71 -12.64
C ILE A 44 3.28 4.28 -12.68
N ALA A 45 4.18 3.70 -13.48
CA ALA A 45 5.61 4.00 -13.51
C ALA A 45 5.94 5.18 -14.43
N THR A 46 5.28 5.27 -15.58
CA THR A 46 5.58 6.29 -16.58
C THR A 46 5.13 7.68 -16.11
N PRO A 47 6.04 8.68 -16.06
CA PRO A 47 5.70 10.06 -15.76
C PRO A 47 4.64 10.62 -16.69
N GLY A 48 3.66 11.35 -16.13
CA GLY A 48 2.62 12.03 -16.89
C GLY A 48 1.39 11.18 -17.25
N VAL A 49 1.39 9.86 -16.99
CA VAL A 49 0.20 9.01 -17.18
C VAL A 49 -0.86 9.31 -16.12
N TYR A 50 -0.46 9.38 -14.85
CA TYR A 50 -1.34 9.70 -13.74
C TYR A 50 -0.69 10.70 -12.78
N SER A 51 -1.47 11.70 -12.38
CA SER A 51 -1.11 12.73 -11.41
C SER A 51 -1.91 12.61 -10.09
N HIS A 52 -3.01 11.85 -10.08
CA HIS A 52 -3.86 11.64 -8.91
C HIS A 52 -4.10 10.16 -8.67
N TYR A 53 -3.71 9.70 -7.48
CA TYR A 53 -3.76 8.30 -7.08
C TYR A 53 -4.71 8.12 -5.89
N VAL A 54 -5.56 7.10 -5.94
CA VAL A 54 -6.39 6.66 -4.83
C VAL A 54 -6.13 5.18 -4.60
N LEU A 55 -5.68 4.80 -3.42
CA LEU A 55 -5.38 3.42 -3.08
C LEU A 55 -6.30 2.93 -1.96
N PHE A 56 -7.09 1.90 -2.24
CA PHE A 56 -7.96 1.24 -1.30
C PHE A 56 -7.38 -0.10 -0.87
N SER A 57 -7.19 -0.25 0.44
CA SER A 57 -6.63 -1.46 1.05
C SER A 57 -7.64 -2.09 2.00
N GLY A 58 -7.81 -3.41 1.93
CA GLY A 58 -8.65 -4.18 2.86
C GLY A 58 -7.85 -5.25 3.58
N GLY A 59 -7.79 -5.20 4.92
CA GLY A 59 -7.06 -6.18 5.72
C GLY A 59 -5.58 -6.25 5.32
N ILE A 60 -5.10 -7.44 4.92
CA ILE A 60 -3.70 -7.64 4.48
C ILE A 60 -3.38 -7.05 3.11
N GLY A 61 -4.40 -6.63 2.33
CA GLY A 61 -4.20 -5.92 1.05
C GLY A 61 -3.48 -4.57 1.21
N VAL A 62 -3.24 -4.13 2.44
CA VAL A 62 -2.42 -2.97 2.79
C VAL A 62 -0.96 -3.12 2.38
N THR A 63 -0.41 -4.33 2.40
CA THR A 63 1.02 -4.54 2.14
C THR A 63 1.44 -4.12 0.72
N PRO A 64 0.78 -4.59 -0.37
CA PRO A 64 1.12 -4.13 -1.71
C PRO A 64 0.81 -2.63 -1.89
N MET A 65 -0.33 -2.16 -1.38
CA MET A 65 -0.75 -0.76 -1.53
C MET A 65 0.19 0.21 -0.80
N ARG A 66 0.70 -0.15 0.37
CA ARG A 66 1.72 0.62 1.08
C ARG A 66 3.02 0.66 0.30
N SER A 67 3.45 -0.47 -0.26
CA SER A 67 4.68 -0.52 -1.06
C SER A 67 4.59 0.48 -2.22
N ILE A 68 3.43 0.57 -2.87
CA ILE A 68 3.17 1.53 -3.95
C ILE A 68 3.17 2.97 -3.42
N VAL A 69 2.49 3.27 -2.31
CA VAL A 69 2.47 4.63 -1.73
C VAL A 69 3.86 5.11 -1.32
N ASN A 70 4.66 4.25 -0.68
CA ASN A 70 6.03 4.59 -0.31
C ASN A 70 6.88 4.88 -1.54
N TRP A 71 6.76 4.05 -2.57
CA TRP A 71 7.46 4.26 -3.83
C TRP A 71 7.03 5.58 -4.51
N LEU A 72 5.73 5.85 -4.65
CA LEU A 72 5.22 7.13 -5.20
C LEU A 72 5.73 8.34 -4.41
N TYR A 73 5.79 8.23 -3.08
CA TYR A 73 6.31 9.28 -2.22
C TYR A 73 7.80 9.53 -2.45
N THR A 74 8.61 8.47 -2.48
CA THR A 74 10.04 8.61 -2.76
C THR A 74 10.26 9.20 -4.14
N GLU A 75 9.59 8.71 -5.18
CA GLU A 75 9.72 9.24 -6.54
C GLU A 75 9.36 10.73 -6.65
N HIS A 76 8.31 11.15 -5.94
CA HIS A 76 7.93 12.57 -5.88
C HIS A 76 8.97 13.40 -5.11
N ARG A 77 9.37 12.93 -3.92
CA ARG A 77 10.31 13.64 -3.03
C ARG A 77 11.68 13.86 -3.67
N GLU A 78 12.18 12.85 -4.39
CA GLU A 78 13.46 12.91 -5.10
C GLU A 78 13.35 13.64 -6.46
N GLY A 79 12.15 14.09 -6.85
CA GLY A 79 11.93 14.88 -8.06
C GLY A 79 11.85 14.09 -9.36
N TYR A 80 11.80 12.75 -9.31
CA TYR A 80 11.61 11.90 -10.48
C TYR A 80 10.18 11.97 -11.02
N ARG A 81 9.20 12.19 -10.13
CA ARG A 81 7.76 12.27 -10.45
C ARG A 81 7.11 13.55 -9.92
N PRO A 82 7.49 14.74 -10.44
CA PRO A 82 6.88 16.03 -10.05
C PRO A 82 5.44 16.18 -10.57
N ASP A 83 5.02 15.29 -11.47
CA ASP A 83 3.66 15.18 -11.99
C ASP A 83 2.67 14.63 -10.95
N ILE A 84 3.12 13.91 -9.92
CA ILE A 84 2.26 13.44 -8.83
C ILE A 84 1.77 14.63 -8.02
N LYS A 85 0.45 14.88 -8.05
CA LYS A 85 -0.22 16.00 -7.36
C LYS A 85 -0.92 15.58 -6.09
N ASN A 86 -1.52 14.39 -6.09
CA ASN A 86 -2.27 13.92 -4.93
C ASN A 86 -2.23 12.40 -4.82
N VAL A 87 -1.99 11.91 -3.59
CA VAL A 87 -2.08 10.49 -3.26
C VAL A 87 -2.99 10.32 -2.05
N HIS A 88 -4.14 9.68 -2.27
CA HIS A 88 -5.08 9.30 -1.21
C HIS A 88 -4.91 7.83 -0.87
N PHE A 89 -4.60 7.54 0.37
CA PHE A 89 -4.48 6.18 0.87
C PHE A 89 -5.58 5.89 1.88
N VAL A 90 -6.39 4.86 1.60
CA VAL A 90 -7.50 4.43 2.45
C VAL A 90 -7.28 2.97 2.83
N TRP A 91 -7.19 2.70 4.12
CA TRP A 91 -7.04 1.35 4.65
C TRP A 91 -8.21 0.99 5.56
N SER A 92 -8.94 -0.06 5.18
CA SER A 92 -10.03 -0.64 5.95
C SER A 92 -9.58 -1.92 6.64
N VAL A 93 -9.77 -1.97 7.95
CA VAL A 93 -9.39 -3.10 8.80
C VAL A 93 -10.53 -3.45 9.76
N ARG A 94 -10.60 -4.72 10.13
CA ARG A 94 -11.56 -5.20 11.13
C ARG A 94 -11.03 -5.17 12.55
N ASP A 95 -9.70 -5.24 12.69
CA ASP A 95 -9.03 -5.50 13.96
C ASP A 95 -7.99 -4.42 14.23
N ARG A 96 -8.01 -3.88 15.45
CA ARG A 96 -7.04 -2.89 15.93
C ARG A 96 -5.64 -3.49 16.07
N ASP A 97 -5.54 -4.79 16.35
CA ASP A 97 -4.24 -5.47 16.48
C ASP A 97 -3.43 -5.40 15.18
N LEU A 98 -4.13 -5.42 14.03
CA LEU A 98 -3.49 -5.27 12.71
C LEU A 98 -2.96 -3.85 12.50
N ILE A 99 -3.68 -2.84 12.98
CA ILE A 99 -3.22 -1.45 12.97
C ILE A 99 -1.97 -1.36 13.83
N GLN A 100 -2.03 -1.88 15.06
CA GLN A 100 -0.93 -1.76 16.01
C GLN A 100 0.34 -2.46 15.50
N ALA A 101 0.21 -3.66 14.94
CA ALA A 101 1.33 -4.43 14.43
C ALA A 101 2.05 -3.76 13.24
N LEU A 102 1.34 -2.93 12.46
CA LEU A 102 1.89 -2.27 11.28
C LEU A 102 2.33 -0.83 11.58
N VAL A 103 1.60 -0.10 12.42
CA VAL A 103 1.89 1.29 12.74
C VAL A 103 2.95 1.42 13.84
N ASP A 104 2.91 0.59 14.87
CA ASP A 104 3.81 0.70 16.03
C ASP A 104 5.03 -0.23 15.94
N GLY A 105 4.99 -1.21 15.04
CA GLY A 105 6.14 -2.07 14.72
C GLY A 105 7.35 -1.32 14.14
N THR A 106 7.22 -0.02 13.85
CA THR A 106 8.32 0.85 13.41
C THR A 106 9.18 1.41 14.54
N GLU A 107 8.76 1.29 15.81
CA GLU A 107 9.49 1.86 16.96
C GLU A 107 10.60 0.94 17.51
N LEU A 108 10.64 -0.34 17.13
CA LEU A 108 11.59 -1.32 17.67
C LEU A 108 13.01 -1.27 17.07
N HIS A 109 13.31 -0.33 16.18
CA HIS A 109 14.67 -0.05 15.70
C HIS A 109 15.14 1.32 16.20
N HIS A 110 15.65 1.35 17.44
CA HIS A 110 16.39 2.49 17.95
C HIS A 110 17.75 2.63 17.22
N GLU A 111 18.15 3.89 17.00
CA GLU A 111 19.49 4.39 16.59
C GLU A 111 19.72 4.91 15.16
N THR A 112 18.69 5.43 14.49
CA THR A 112 18.89 6.57 13.58
C THR A 112 17.83 7.64 13.83
N ASN A 113 18.25 8.90 13.94
CA ASN A 113 17.44 10.10 14.24
C ASN A 113 16.35 10.45 13.19
N ASN A 114 15.89 9.48 12.39
CA ASN A 114 14.78 9.60 11.46
C ASN A 114 13.80 8.47 11.76
N CYS A 115 12.85 8.72 12.67
CA CYS A 115 11.67 7.86 12.80
C CYS A 115 10.82 8.08 11.53
N GLU A 116 11.10 7.32 10.46
CA GLU A 116 10.24 7.31 9.29
C GLU A 116 8.93 6.59 9.66
N SER A 117 7.85 7.35 9.76
CA SER A 117 6.49 6.85 9.97
C SER A 117 6.16 5.74 8.99
N TYR A 118 5.39 4.73 9.45
CA TYR A 118 4.96 3.62 8.62
C TYR A 118 4.27 4.06 7.32
N PHE A 119 3.54 5.17 7.37
CA PHE A 119 2.97 5.85 6.20
C PHE A 119 3.71 7.17 5.94
N PRO A 120 3.98 7.53 4.68
CA PRO A 120 4.62 8.78 4.37
C PRO A 120 3.69 9.97 4.67
N PRO A 121 4.25 11.18 4.86
CA PRO A 121 3.48 12.41 4.90
C PRO A 121 2.56 12.55 3.68
N ARG A 122 1.46 13.29 3.86
CA ARG A 122 0.48 13.53 2.79
C ARG A 122 1.14 14.23 1.60
N ILE A 123 0.99 13.64 0.41
CA ILE A 123 1.27 14.29 -0.86
C ILE A 123 -0.01 15.00 -1.30
N GLN A 124 -0.05 16.31 -1.13
CA GLN A 124 -1.10 17.16 -1.66
C GLN A 124 -0.49 18.48 -2.13
N ASP A 125 -0.25 18.56 -3.43
CA ASP A 125 -0.04 19.86 -4.08
C ASP A 125 -1.34 20.67 -4.03
N VAL A 126 -1.22 21.99 -4.09
CA VAL A 126 -2.32 22.97 -4.04
C VAL A 126 -3.53 22.44 -4.82
N ASN A 127 -4.72 22.42 -4.18
CA ASN A 127 -5.97 21.92 -4.77
C ASN A 127 -6.21 22.56 -6.15
N GLU A 128 -5.82 21.88 -7.22
CA GLU A 128 -6.25 22.23 -8.56
C GLU A 128 -7.71 21.80 -8.68
N ALA A 129 -8.60 22.79 -8.55
CA ALA A 129 -10.00 22.62 -8.88
C ALA A 129 -10.11 22.32 -10.39
N GLY A 130 -10.17 21.04 -10.76
CA GLY A 130 -10.33 20.65 -12.16
C GLY A 130 -9.85 19.27 -12.56
N SER A 131 -9.24 18.48 -11.67
CA SER A 131 -8.82 17.12 -12.04
C SER A 131 -10.03 16.25 -12.39
N THR A 132 -10.02 15.75 -13.61
CA THR A 132 -11.08 14.89 -14.16
C THR A 132 -10.64 13.44 -14.32
N PHE A 133 -9.41 13.09 -13.95
CA PHE A 133 -8.87 11.74 -14.13
C PHE A 133 -8.11 11.28 -12.88
N PHE A 134 -8.49 10.13 -12.35
CA PHE A 134 -7.91 9.54 -11.14
C PHE A 134 -7.63 8.06 -11.39
N THR A 135 -6.42 7.61 -11.06
CA THR A 135 -6.15 6.16 -10.97
C THR A 135 -6.58 5.66 -9.60
N VAL A 136 -7.29 4.55 -9.60
CA VAL A 136 -7.81 3.90 -8.39
C VAL A 136 -7.26 2.48 -8.32
N LEU A 137 -6.38 2.23 -7.35
CA LEU A 137 -5.88 0.89 -7.06
C LEU A 137 -6.65 0.30 -5.89
N VAL A 138 -7.11 -0.94 -5.98
CA VAL A 138 -7.79 -1.61 -4.87
C VAL A 138 -7.25 -3.02 -4.63
N CYS A 139 -6.91 -3.31 -3.38
CA CYS A 139 -6.52 -4.65 -2.93
C CYS A 139 -7.24 -5.01 -1.63
N GLY A 140 -8.01 -6.09 -1.62
CA GLY A 140 -8.69 -6.55 -0.42
C GLY A 140 -9.81 -7.55 -0.70
N PRO A 141 -10.70 -7.78 0.29
CA PRO A 141 -11.80 -8.71 0.15
C PRO A 141 -12.73 -8.34 -1.02
N LYS A 142 -13.31 -9.34 -1.70
CA LYS A 142 -14.25 -9.15 -2.84
C LYS A 142 -15.34 -8.10 -2.58
N PRO A 143 -15.99 -8.02 -1.40
CA PRO A 143 -16.97 -6.96 -1.13
C PRO A 143 -16.40 -5.54 -1.22
N LEU A 144 -15.16 -5.32 -0.76
CA LEU A 144 -14.49 -4.02 -0.87
C LEU A 144 -14.17 -3.70 -2.34
N VAL A 145 -13.57 -4.65 -3.06
CA VAL A 145 -13.23 -4.50 -4.48
C VAL A 145 -14.48 -4.17 -5.30
N ASN A 146 -15.54 -4.96 -5.14
CA ASN A 146 -16.81 -4.75 -5.83
C ASN A 146 -17.43 -3.40 -5.48
N GLY A 147 -17.37 -2.99 -4.21
CA GLY A 147 -17.86 -1.70 -3.74
C GLY A 147 -17.12 -0.52 -4.38
N VAL A 148 -15.78 -0.57 -4.42
CA VAL A 148 -14.95 0.45 -5.08
C VAL A 148 -15.26 0.54 -6.57
N VAL A 149 -15.33 -0.61 -7.25
CA VAL A 149 -15.62 -0.70 -8.70
C VAL A 149 -17.01 -0.13 -9.02
N ALA A 150 -18.05 -0.55 -8.29
CA ALA A 150 -19.41 -0.06 -8.50
C ALA A 150 -19.53 1.45 -8.19
N THR A 151 -18.92 1.91 -7.10
CA THR A 151 -18.96 3.31 -6.70
C THR A 151 -18.20 4.19 -7.70
N GLY A 152 -17.01 3.75 -8.15
CA GLY A 152 -16.25 4.45 -9.18
C GLY A 152 -17.04 4.64 -10.48
N MET A 153 -17.75 3.59 -10.94
CA MET A 153 -18.63 3.69 -12.10
C MET A 153 -19.80 4.67 -11.91
N THR A 154 -20.42 4.67 -10.73
CA THR A 154 -21.54 5.59 -10.41
C THR A 154 -21.05 7.03 -10.34
N LEU A 155 -20.01 7.30 -9.54
CA LEU A 155 -19.45 8.64 -9.37
C LEU A 155 -18.87 9.18 -10.67
N SER A 156 -18.33 8.32 -11.53
CA SER A 156 -17.82 8.74 -12.82
C SER A 156 -18.90 9.40 -13.68
N LYS A 157 -20.12 8.85 -13.66
CA LYS A 157 -21.27 9.38 -14.39
C LYS A 157 -21.82 10.66 -13.76
N GLU A 158 -21.95 10.67 -12.44
CA GLU A 158 -22.54 11.80 -11.70
C GLU A 158 -21.66 13.04 -11.74
N MET A 159 -20.35 12.87 -11.53
CA MET A 159 -19.39 13.97 -11.40
C MET A 159 -18.72 14.35 -12.72
N LYS A 160 -18.92 13.57 -13.78
CA LYS A 160 -18.18 13.70 -15.06
C LYS A 160 -16.66 13.63 -14.86
N ILE A 161 -16.24 12.74 -13.97
CA ILE A 161 -14.84 12.43 -13.66
C ILE A 161 -14.57 11.01 -14.15
N GLN A 162 -13.40 10.74 -14.68
CA GLN A 162 -12.95 9.40 -15.06
C GLN A 162 -12.15 8.77 -13.92
N PHE A 163 -12.67 7.66 -13.40
CA PHE A 163 -11.96 6.80 -12.45
C PHE A 163 -11.47 5.57 -13.19
N ASP A 164 -10.15 5.40 -13.26
CA ASP A 164 -9.51 4.24 -13.86
C ASP A 164 -9.20 3.23 -12.75
N VAL A 165 -10.12 2.27 -12.56
CA VAL A 165 -10.13 1.37 -11.40
C VAL A 165 -9.48 0.03 -11.72
N HIS A 166 -8.43 -0.30 -10.97
CA HIS A 166 -7.64 -1.51 -11.11
C HIS A 166 -7.64 -2.31 -9.82
N ASN A 167 -7.85 -3.62 -9.95
CA ASN A 167 -7.81 -4.52 -8.81
C ASN A 167 -6.49 -5.29 -8.77
N GLU A 168 -5.95 -5.44 -7.57
CA GLU A 168 -4.83 -6.31 -7.28
C GLU A 168 -5.34 -7.41 -6.35
N LEU A 169 -5.38 -8.64 -6.86
CA LEU A 169 -6.05 -9.76 -6.21
C LEU A 169 -5.00 -10.75 -5.71
N PHE A 170 -4.93 -10.88 -4.38
CA PHE A 170 -4.11 -11.87 -3.70
C PHE A 170 -5.07 -12.86 -3.06
N ASP A 171 -5.27 -14.01 -3.71
CA ASP A 171 -6.01 -15.12 -3.11
C ASP A 171 -5.14 -15.80 -2.05
N PHE A 172 -5.65 -15.91 -0.82
CA PHE A 172 -4.99 -16.52 0.34
C PHE A 172 -5.92 -17.49 1.08
#